data_AF-A0A7S0M6J8-F1
#
_entry.id   AF-A0A7S0M6J8-F1
#
_cell.length_a   1.000
_cell.length_b   1.000
_cell.length_c   1.000
_cell.angle_alpha   90.00
_cell.angle_beta   90.00
_cell.angle_gamma   90.00
#
_symmetry.space_group_name_H-M   'P 1'
#
loop_
_entity.id
_entity.type
_entity.pdbx_description
1 polymer ?
#
loop_
_entity_poly.entity_id
_entity_poly.type
_entity_poly.pdbx_seq_one_letter_code
_entity_poly.pdbx_strand_id
1 'polypeptide(L)'
;VLEGLDGNLAVLTPASLPVRRPTAEWNHLTTALVFNHNEDHLRLRELSVRQYLYPVHISSMFLFTPTLSSALNLLLLRFLNLQHGEVFRLADCCVSDTALLPDEALIFDQLRLLANDVS
;
A
#
# COMPACT_ATOMS: atom_id res chain seq x y z
N VAL A 1 -2.32 10.19 -10.69
CA VAL A 1 -1.23 11.11 -10.32
C VAL A 1 -1.85 12.50 -10.23
N LEU A 2 -1.53 13.24 -9.18
CA LEU A 2 -1.95 14.62 -8.95
C LEU A 2 -0.76 15.55 -9.24
N GLU A 3 -1.03 16.73 -9.78
CA GLU A 3 -0.02 17.75 -10.08
C GLU A 3 -0.44 19.06 -9.39
N GLY A 4 0.49 19.63 -8.62
CA GLY A 4 0.32 20.93 -7.96
C GLY A 4 0.54 22.09 -8.91
N LEU A 5 0.09 23.29 -8.52
CA LEU A 5 0.30 24.54 -9.29
C LEU A 5 1.78 24.91 -9.45
N ASP A 6 2.62 24.39 -8.57
CA ASP A 6 4.09 24.50 -8.55
C ASP A 6 4.79 23.43 -9.40
N GLY A 7 4.04 22.53 -10.04
CA GLY A 7 4.56 21.41 -10.84
C GLY A 7 4.98 20.20 -10.01
N ASN A 8 4.73 20.18 -8.69
CA ASN A 8 5.04 19.03 -7.86
C ASN A 8 4.05 17.90 -8.10
N LEU A 9 4.57 16.68 -8.29
CA LEU A 9 3.76 15.49 -8.53
C LEU A 9 3.51 14.71 -7.23
N ALA A 10 2.32 14.13 -7.11
CA ALA A 10 1.98 13.22 -6.03
C ALA A 10 1.11 12.05 -6.50
N VAL A 11 1.25 10.91 -5.85
CA VAL A 11 0.40 9.73 -6.07
C VAL A 11 -0.56 9.59 -4.90
N LEU A 12 -1.85 9.54 -5.18
CA LEU A 12 -2.88 9.23 -4.19
C LEU A 12 -3.21 7.74 -4.27
N THR A 13 -3.25 7.08 -3.12
CA THR A 13 -3.71 5.69 -3.01
C THR A 13 -4.77 5.57 -1.93
N PRO A 14 -5.77 4.69 -2.10
CA PRO A 14 -6.73 4.44 -1.04
C PRO A 14 -6.09 3.63 0.09
N ALA A 15 -6.61 3.77 1.30
CA ALA A 15 -6.28 2.92 2.44
C ALA A 15 -7.04 1.57 2.40
N SER A 16 -7.93 1.40 1.42
CA SER A 16 -8.65 0.14 1.19
C SER A 16 -7.68 -0.97 0.83
N LEU A 17 -7.94 -2.20 1.27
CA LEU A 17 -7.07 -3.30 0.96
C LEU A 17 -7.23 -3.72 -0.50
N PRO A 18 -6.13 -3.72 -1.27
CA PRO A 18 -6.15 -4.28 -2.60
C PRO A 18 -6.23 -5.80 -2.56
N VAL A 19 -6.93 -6.38 -3.53
CA VAL A 19 -6.85 -7.80 -3.87
C VAL A 19 -6.23 -7.94 -5.27
N ARG A 20 -5.48 -9.01 -5.51
CA ARG A 20 -5.04 -9.33 -6.88
C ARG A 20 -6.30 -9.63 -7.70
N ARG A 21 -6.38 -9.05 -8.90
CA ARG A 21 -7.49 -9.28 -9.82
C ARG A 21 -7.62 -10.79 -10.08
N PRO A 22 -8.79 -11.40 -9.91
CA PRO A 22 -8.97 -12.79 -10.34
C PRO A 22 -8.77 -12.89 -11.85
N THR A 23 -7.86 -13.74 -12.31
CA THR A 23 -7.74 -14.08 -13.74
C THR A 23 -8.67 -15.26 -14.04
N ALA A 24 -9.43 -15.18 -15.12
CA ALA A 24 -10.32 -16.27 -15.56
C ALA A 24 -9.54 -17.54 -15.96
N GLU A 25 -8.26 -17.39 -16.28
CA GLU A 25 -7.34 -18.47 -16.58
C GLU A 25 -6.48 -18.81 -15.35
N TRP A 26 -6.46 -20.08 -14.99
CA TRP A 26 -5.94 -20.63 -13.73
C TRP A 26 -4.41 -20.62 -13.59
N ASN A 27 -3.67 -19.98 -14.52
CA ASN A 27 -2.22 -20.17 -14.64
C ASN A 27 -1.38 -18.90 -14.75
N HIS A 28 -1.95 -17.71 -14.55
CA HIS A 28 -1.19 -16.47 -14.63
C HIS A 28 -1.25 -15.69 -13.32
N LEU A 29 -0.10 -15.62 -12.62
CA LEU A 29 0.12 -14.66 -11.55
C LEU A 29 -0.08 -13.26 -12.13
N THR A 30 -1.14 -12.57 -11.70
CA THR A 30 -1.37 -11.18 -12.08
C THR A 30 -0.91 -10.24 -10.99
N THR A 31 -0.29 -9.14 -11.41
CA THR A 31 0.06 -8.05 -10.51
C THR A 31 -0.96 -6.91 -10.56
N ALA A 32 -2.02 -7.05 -11.37
CA ALA A 32 -3.11 -6.09 -11.41
C ALA A 32 -3.88 -6.11 -10.09
N LEU A 33 -3.85 -4.99 -9.38
CA LEU A 33 -4.57 -4.83 -8.12
C LEU A 33 -5.95 -4.21 -8.36
N VAL A 34 -6.95 -4.68 -7.61
CA VAL A 34 -8.30 -4.14 -7.57
C VAL A 34 -8.61 -3.73 -6.14
N PHE A 35 -9.14 -2.54 -5.97
CA PHE A 35 -9.61 -2.03 -4.69
C PHE A 35 -11.13 -2.12 -4.64
N ASN A 36 -11.66 -2.97 -3.76
CA ASN A 36 -13.10 -3.10 -3.59
C ASN A 36 -13.58 -2.33 -2.35
N HIS A 37 -13.95 -1.06 -2.54
CA HIS A 37 -14.40 -0.20 -1.45
C HIS A 37 -15.70 -0.70 -0.78
N ASN A 38 -16.58 -1.35 -1.55
CA ASN A 38 -17.88 -1.80 -1.04
C ASN A 38 -17.74 -3.00 -0.12
N GLU A 39 -16.84 -3.94 -0.44
CA GLU A 39 -16.59 -5.08 0.45
C GLU A 39 -15.79 -4.66 1.68
N ASP A 40 -14.87 -3.71 1.53
CA ASP A 40 -13.97 -3.25 2.58
C ASP A 40 -14.56 -2.15 3.49
N HIS A 41 -15.83 -1.80 3.29
CA HIS A 41 -16.46 -0.63 3.91
C HIS A 41 -16.49 -0.67 5.45
N LEU A 42 -16.62 -1.85 6.06
CA LEU A 42 -16.64 -2.00 7.52
C LEU A 42 -15.27 -1.64 8.11
N ARG A 43 -14.21 -2.16 7.52
CA ARG A 43 -12.82 -1.89 7.92
C ARG A 43 -12.47 -0.42 7.70
N LEU A 44 -12.87 0.15 6.56
CA LEU A 44 -12.66 1.56 6.23
C LEU A 44 -13.39 2.54 7.16
N ARG A 45 -14.36 2.09 7.96
CA ARG A 45 -15.00 2.92 9.01
C ARG A 45 -14.17 2.99 10.28
N GLU A 46 -13.31 2.00 10.53
CA GLU A 46 -12.43 1.96 11.70
C GLU A 46 -11.15 2.77 11.47
N LEU A 47 -10.77 2.99 10.21
CA LEU A 47 -9.60 3.78 9.86
C LEU A 47 -9.82 5.29 10.05
N SER A 48 -8.84 5.94 10.67
CA SER A 48 -8.77 7.40 10.75
C SER A 48 -8.40 8.05 9.41
N VAL A 49 -7.64 7.34 8.57
CA VAL A 49 -7.19 7.82 7.25
C VAL A 49 -7.77 6.95 6.12
N ARG A 50 -8.37 7.59 5.12
CA ARG A 50 -8.97 6.90 3.96
C ARG A 50 -8.07 6.83 2.73
N GLN A 51 -7.12 7.74 2.63
CA GLN A 51 -6.28 7.93 1.46
C GLN A 51 -4.89 8.39 1.90
N TYR A 52 -3.87 7.88 1.23
CA TYR A 52 -2.48 8.26 1.44
C TYR A 52 -1.96 9.00 0.22
N LEU A 53 -1.32 10.14 0.46
CA LEU A 53 -0.69 10.96 -0.56
C LEU A 53 0.83 10.78 -0.49
N TYR A 54 1.43 10.37 -1.60
CA TYR A 54 2.87 10.19 -1.73
C TYR A 54 3.46 11.22 -2.68
N PRO A 55 4.16 12.25 -2.18
CA PRO A 55 4.92 13.14 -3.03
C PRO A 55 5.94 12.35 -3.85
N VAL A 56 6.07 12.70 -5.13
CA VAL A 56 7.06 12.13 -6.04
C VAL A 56 8.33 12.96 -5.95
N HIS A 57 9.47 12.33 -5.73
CA HIS A 57 10.76 13.02 -5.78
C HIS A 57 11.02 13.60 -7.18
N ILE A 58 11.79 14.69 -7.29
CA ILE A 58 12.05 15.38 -8.57
C ILE A 58 12.66 14.46 -9.66
N SER A 59 13.39 13.42 -9.26
CA SER A 59 13.91 12.41 -10.20
C SER A 59 12.85 11.44 -10.74
N SER A 60 11.63 11.48 -10.22
CA SER A 60 10.54 10.53 -10.47
C SER A 60 10.84 9.06 -10.12
N MET A 61 11.92 8.81 -9.37
CA MET A 61 12.33 7.45 -8.99
C MET A 61 11.80 7.01 -7.63
N PHE A 62 11.42 7.95 -6.76
CA PHE A 62 11.06 7.67 -5.37
C PHE A 62 9.75 8.33 -4.97
N LEU A 63 9.06 7.67 -4.04
CA LEU A 63 7.85 8.16 -3.39
C LEU A 63 8.17 8.42 -1.91
N PHE A 64 7.74 9.56 -1.40
CA PHE A 64 7.89 9.88 0.02
C PHE A 64 6.74 9.35 0.85
N THR A 65 7.05 8.74 1.99
CA THR A 65 6.08 8.20 2.95
C THR A 65 6.11 9.03 4.23
N PRO A 66 5.26 10.08 4.34
CA PRO A 66 5.34 11.05 5.45
C PRO A 66 4.96 10.47 6.82
N THR A 67 4.28 9.33 6.86
CA THR A 67 3.88 8.64 8.10
C THR A 67 4.17 7.15 8.02
N LEU A 68 4.27 6.48 9.17
CA LEU A 68 4.41 5.03 9.24
C LEU A 68 3.25 4.31 8.53
N SER A 69 2.00 4.73 8.76
CA SER A 69 0.84 4.13 8.08
C SER A 69 0.92 4.26 6.55
N SER A 70 1.44 5.38 6.04
CA SER A 70 1.68 5.55 4.60
C SER A 70 2.80 4.64 4.08
N ALA A 71 3.87 4.43 4.87
CA ALA A 71 4.96 3.53 4.53
C ALA A 71 4.48 2.07 4.46
N LEU A 72 3.73 1.62 5.48
CA LEU A 72 3.14 0.29 5.54
C LEU A 72 2.18 0.05 4.37
N ASN A 73 1.33 1.02 4.04
CA ASN A 73 0.40 0.90 2.91
C ASN A 73 1.14 0.78 1.56
N LEU A 74 2.16 1.61 1.35
CA LEU A 74 2.97 1.54 0.13
C LEU A 74 3.76 0.22 0.07
N LEU A 75 4.28 -0.26 1.20
CA LEU A 75 4.99 -1.55 1.29
C LEU A 75 4.07 -2.70 0.90
N LEU A 76 2.85 -2.73 1.43
CA LEU A 76 1.82 -3.72 1.07
C LEU A 76 1.52 -3.71 -0.43
N LEU A 77 1.30 -2.54 -1.02
CA LEU A 77 1.02 -2.39 -2.45
C LEU A 77 2.17 -2.90 -3.32
N ARG A 78 3.41 -2.57 -2.95
CA ARG A 78 4.61 -3.02 -3.66
C ARG A 78 4.80 -4.53 -3.54
N PHE A 79 4.53 -5.10 -2.36
CA PHE A 79 4.60 -6.54 -2.13
C PHE A 79 3.61 -7.30 -3.01
N LEU A 80 2.36 -6.85 -3.05
CA LEU A 80 1.30 -7.44 -3.86
C LEU A 80 1.58 -7.36 -5.37
N ASN A 81 2.25 -6.30 -5.80
CA ASN A 81 2.72 -6.09 -7.17
C ASN A 81 4.08 -6.75 -7.47
N LEU A 82 4.57 -7.64 -6.59
CA LEU A 82 5.82 -8.42 -6.71
C LEU A 82 7.10 -7.55 -6.83
N GLN A 83 7.08 -6.32 -6.33
CA GLN A 83 8.22 -5.41 -6.34
C GLN A 83 9.14 -5.61 -5.13
N HIS A 84 9.61 -6.84 -4.91
CA HIS A 84 10.32 -7.23 -3.69
C HIS A 84 11.60 -6.42 -3.40
N GLY A 85 12.31 -5.97 -4.44
CA GLY A 85 13.48 -5.09 -4.27
C GLY A 85 13.11 -3.73 -3.66
N GLU A 86 11.95 -3.18 -4.02
CA GLU A 86 11.45 -1.93 -3.41
C GLU A 86 10.88 -2.17 -2.02
N VAL A 87 10.25 -3.32 -1.78
CA VAL A 87 9.80 -3.73 -0.45
C VAL A 87 10.98 -3.77 0.51
N PHE A 88 12.07 -4.43 0.12
CA PHE A 88 13.27 -4.52 0.94
C PHE A 88 13.84 -3.15 1.28
N ARG A 89 13.93 -2.24 0.30
CA ARG A 89 14.37 -0.85 0.51
C ARG A 89 13.45 -0.05 1.43
N LEU A 90 12.14 -0.29 1.36
CA LEU A 90 11.14 0.46 2.12
C LEU A 90 10.94 -0.09 3.54
N ALA A 91 11.39 -1.31 3.83
CA ALA A 91 11.22 -1.97 5.12
C ALA A 91 11.83 -1.17 6.28
N ASP A 92 12.96 -0.50 6.06
CA ASP A 92 13.61 0.35 7.06
C ASP A 92 12.72 1.55 7.48
N CYS A 93 11.85 2.03 6.59
CA CYS A 93 10.89 3.10 6.88
C CYS A 93 9.64 2.58 7.63
N CYS A 94 9.51 1.27 7.82
CA CYS A 94 8.37 0.63 8.48
C CYS A 94 8.69 0.16 9.90
N VAL A 95 9.78 0.68 10.49
CA VAL A 95 10.21 0.37 11.85
C VAL A 95 9.57 1.35 12.83
N SER A 96 9.07 0.85 13.95
CA SER A 96 8.54 1.65 15.06
C SER A 96 9.06 1.10 16.38
N ASP A 97 9.44 2.00 17.29
CA ASP A 97 9.80 1.71 18.68
C ASP A 97 8.60 1.83 19.64
N THR A 98 7.42 2.20 19.12
CA THR A 98 6.17 2.28 19.86
C THR A 98 5.17 1.23 19.41
N ALA A 99 4.13 1.01 20.22
CA ALA A 99 2.98 0.21 19.79
C ALA A 99 2.35 0.82 18.53
N LEU A 100 1.95 -0.04 17.59
CA LEU A 100 1.27 0.37 16.36
C LEU A 100 -0.10 0.98 16.68
N LEU A 101 -0.44 2.06 15.99
CA LEU A 101 -1.79 2.59 16.00
C LEU A 101 -2.77 1.58 15.36
N PRO A 102 -4.09 1.67 15.66
CA PRO A 102 -5.07 0.74 15.09
C PRO A 102 -5.01 0.62 13.57
N ASP A 103 -4.88 1.75 12.86
CA ASP A 103 -4.76 1.80 11.40
C ASP A 103 -3.52 1.09 10.88
N GLU A 104 -2.39 1.25 11.58
CA GLU A 104 -1.09 0.67 11.22
C GLU A 104 -1.08 -0.83 11.47
N ALA A 105 -1.55 -1.26 12.64
CA ALA A 105 -1.67 -2.66 13.01
C ALA A 105 -2.53 -3.43 12.00
N LEU A 106 -3.60 -2.80 11.55
CA LEU A 106 -4.55 -3.38 10.61
C LEU A 106 -3.96 -3.51 9.20
N ILE A 107 -3.17 -2.54 8.72
CA ILE A 107 -2.41 -2.68 7.46
C ILE A 107 -1.32 -3.75 7.60
N PHE A 108 -0.61 -3.75 8.74
CA PHE A 108 0.47 -4.69 9.02
C PHE A 108 -0.03 -6.14 9.08
N ASP A 109 -1.19 -6.40 9.69
CA ASP A 109 -1.77 -7.73 9.77
C ASP A 109 -2.04 -8.35 8.38
N GLN A 110 -2.32 -7.51 7.38
CA GLN A 110 -2.59 -7.95 6.01
C GLN A 110 -1.34 -8.49 5.31
N LEU A 111 -0.15 -8.05 5.72
CA LEU A 111 1.10 -8.65 5.26
C LEU A 111 1.21 -10.12 5.69
N ARG A 112 0.57 -10.52 6.80
CA ARG A 112 0.56 -11.93 7.24
C ARG A 112 -0.23 -12.81 6.30
N LEU A 113 -1.29 -12.29 5.68
CA LEU A 113 -2.06 -13.05 4.69
C LEU A 113 -1.22 -13.37 3.44
N LEU A 114 -0.25 -12.52 3.11
CA LEU A 114 0.70 -12.75 2.01
C LEU A 114 1.75 -13.80 2.33
N ALA A 115 2.05 -14.03 3.61
CA ALA A 115 3.00 -15.07 4.02
C ALA A 115 2.49 -16.49 3.71
N ASN A 116 1.17 -16.64 3.54
CA ASN A 116 0.53 -17.90 3.15
C ASN A 116 0.39 -18.04 1.61
N ASP A 117 0.98 -17.13 0.82
CA ASP A 117 1.04 -17.20 -0.65
C ASP A 117 2.10 -18.25 -1.08
N VAL A 118 1.97 -19.47 -0.54
CA VAL A 118 2.61 -20.69 -1.01
C VAL A 118 1.53 -21.42 -1.80
N SER A 119 1.62 -21.26 -3.12
CA SER A 119 0.86 -21.96 -4.17
C SER A 119 0.38 -23.37 -3.81
#